data_AF-A0A3L6JJ39-F1
#
_entry.id   AF-A0A3L6JJ39-F1
#
_cell.length_a   1.000
_cell.length_b   1.000
_cell.length_c   1.000
_cell.angle_alpha   90.00
_cell.angle_beta   90.00
_cell.angle_gamma   90.00
#
_symmetry.space_group_name_H-M   'P 1'
#
loop_
_entity.id
_entity.type
_entity.pdbx_description
1 polymer ?
#
loop_
_entity_poly.entity_id
_entity_poly.type
_entity_poly.pdbx_seq_one_letter_code
_entity_poly.pdbx_strand_id
1 'polypeptide(L)'
;MSSVAFTASGKKVIMKELDDTFSMLTNPRMGAGLIILHSLLKPLRGSPVAPREVRETVDRLVDERKVSKQSITNAARRLEEAQILARGEGYSVNYGYLISFLLNTVLDLTKRMADLEERIEELKRGSA
;
A
#
# COMPACT_ATOMS: atom_id res chain seq x y z
N MET A 1 18.73 -0.27 -20.41
CA MET A 1 17.75 -1.16 -19.76
C MET A 1 16.38 -0.82 -20.31
N SER A 2 15.65 -1.84 -20.74
CA SER A 2 14.52 -1.75 -21.66
C SER A 2 13.29 -1.08 -21.03
N SER A 3 12.80 -0.02 -21.67
CA SER A 3 11.47 0.55 -21.40
C SER A 3 10.42 -0.44 -21.90
N VAL A 4 9.66 -1.03 -20.99
CA VAL A 4 8.51 -1.86 -21.36
C VAL A 4 7.40 -0.91 -21.80
N ALA A 5 7.23 -0.76 -23.10
CA ALA A 5 6.12 -0.02 -23.68
C ALA A 5 4.80 -0.72 -23.33
N PHE A 6 4.05 -0.14 -22.40
CA PHE A 6 2.76 -0.66 -21.96
C PHE A 6 1.69 -0.29 -22.98
N THR A 7 1.28 -1.25 -23.82
CA THR A 7 0.27 -1.02 -24.87
C THR A 7 -1.14 -0.96 -24.28
N ALA A 8 -2.05 -0.25 -24.96
CA ALA A 8 -3.44 -0.08 -24.51
C ALA A 8 -4.22 -1.41 -24.33
N SER A 9 -3.82 -2.45 -25.08
CA SER A 9 -4.37 -3.81 -24.94
C SER A 9 -3.92 -4.47 -23.63
N GLY A 10 -2.64 -4.36 -23.27
CA GLY A 10 -2.11 -4.86 -22.00
C GLY A 10 -2.74 -4.16 -20.79
N LYS A 11 -3.02 -2.86 -20.90
CA LYS A 11 -3.74 -2.10 -19.85
C LYS A 11 -5.14 -2.64 -19.58
N LYS A 12 -5.86 -3.04 -20.63
CA LYS A 12 -7.25 -3.52 -20.52
C LYS A 12 -7.34 -4.91 -19.89
N VAL A 13 -6.37 -5.78 -20.17
CA VAL A 13 -6.27 -7.12 -19.56
C VAL A 13 -5.97 -7.03 -18.06
N ILE A 14 -4.98 -6.23 -17.68
CA ILE A 14 -4.59 -6.04 -16.28
C ILE A 14 -5.73 -5.43 -15.45
N MET A 15 -6.48 -4.48 -16.03
CA MET A 15 -7.64 -3.91 -15.34
C MET A 15 -8.69 -4.97 -15.02
N LYS A 16 -9.01 -5.84 -15.99
CA LYS A 16 -9.98 -6.92 -15.80
C LYS A 16 -9.53 -7.92 -14.72
N GLU A 17 -8.26 -8.30 -14.73
CA GLU A 17 -7.71 -9.21 -13.71
C GLU A 17 -7.79 -8.61 -12.30
N LEU A 18 -7.54 -7.30 -12.18
CA LEU A 18 -7.70 -6.57 -10.92
C LEU A 18 -9.16 -6.56 -10.48
N ASP A 19 -10.09 -6.25 -11.39
CA ASP A 19 -11.53 -6.21 -11.08
C ASP A 19 -12.06 -7.58 -10.64
N ASP A 20 -11.66 -8.65 -11.34
CA ASP A 20 -12.01 -10.03 -10.99
C ASP A 20 -11.45 -10.39 -9.60
N THR A 21 -10.21 -9.98 -9.31
CA THR A 21 -9.55 -10.22 -8.01
C THR A 21 -10.23 -9.44 -6.88
N PHE A 22 -10.57 -8.17 -7.07
CA PHE A 22 -11.28 -7.38 -6.08
C PHE A 22 -12.68 -7.90 -5.83
N SER A 23 -13.39 -8.33 -6.87
CA SER A 23 -14.70 -8.97 -6.76
C SER A 23 -14.64 -10.24 -5.91
N MET A 24 -13.58 -11.03 -6.06
CA MET A 24 -13.34 -12.19 -5.21
C MET A 24 -13.04 -11.77 -3.76
N LEU A 25 -12.15 -10.80 -3.55
CA LEU A 25 -11.71 -10.39 -2.20
C LEU A 25 -12.78 -9.65 -1.39
N THR A 26 -13.71 -8.96 -2.06
CA THR A 26 -14.84 -8.27 -1.43
C THR A 26 -16.04 -9.20 -1.18
N ASN A 27 -16.00 -10.43 -1.69
CA ASN A 27 -17.06 -11.41 -1.46
C ASN A 27 -17.15 -11.75 0.03
N PRO A 28 -18.33 -11.64 0.68
CA PRO A 28 -18.51 -11.97 2.09
C PRO A 28 -18.07 -13.40 2.47
N ARG A 29 -18.13 -14.34 1.52
CA ARG A 29 -17.70 -15.73 1.70
C ARG A 29 -16.17 -15.89 1.76
N MET A 30 -15.43 -14.86 1.35
CA MET A 30 -13.96 -14.82 1.37
C MET A 30 -13.38 -14.21 2.64
N GLY A 31 -14.20 -13.96 3.68
CA GLY A 31 -13.73 -13.42 4.96
C GLY A 31 -12.56 -14.21 5.58
N ALA A 32 -12.61 -15.54 5.48
CA ALA A 32 -11.50 -16.40 5.92
C ALA A 32 -10.25 -16.26 5.03
N GLY A 33 -10.42 -15.97 3.74
CA GLY A 33 -9.32 -15.79 2.79
C GLY A 33 -8.47 -14.55 3.11
N LEU A 34 -9.10 -13.43 3.47
CA LEU A 34 -8.37 -12.23 3.90
C LEU A 34 -7.58 -12.47 5.20
N ILE A 35 -8.17 -13.22 6.14
CA ILE A 35 -7.49 -13.58 7.39
C ILE A 35 -6.25 -14.45 7.11
N ILE A 36 -6.37 -15.44 6.22
CA ILE A 36 -5.24 -16.28 5.80
C ILE A 36 -4.16 -15.41 5.16
N LEU A 37 -4.53 -14.53 4.22
CA LEU A 37 -3.58 -13.64 3.56
C LEU A 37 -2.84 -12.75 4.55
N HIS A 38 -3.54 -12.11 5.49
CA HIS A 38 -2.90 -11.29 6.53
C HIS A 38 -1.96 -12.12 7.42
N SER A 39 -2.33 -13.35 7.76
CA SER A 39 -1.48 -14.27 8.53
C SER A 39 -0.18 -14.60 7.79
N LEU A 40 -0.27 -14.87 6.49
CA LEU A 40 0.87 -15.18 5.63
C LEU A 40 1.77 -13.95 5.36
N LEU A 41 1.18 -12.75 5.34
CA LEU A 41 1.92 -11.51 5.18
C LEU A 41 2.67 -11.11 6.46
N LYS A 42 2.12 -11.40 7.65
CA LYS A 42 2.68 -11.00 8.94
C LYS A 42 4.19 -11.20 9.14
N PRO A 43 4.81 -12.34 8.75
CA PRO A 43 6.25 -12.53 8.93
C PRO A 43 7.12 -11.76 7.91
N LEU A 44 6.54 -11.19 6.84
CA LEU A 44 7.30 -10.53 5.79
C LEU A 44 7.88 -9.20 6.26
N ARG A 45 9.21 -9.18 6.38
CA ARG A 45 9.99 -7.99 6.75
C ARG A 45 11.17 -7.81 5.82
N GLY A 46 11.57 -6.56 5.62
CA GLY A 46 12.78 -6.22 4.89
C GLY A 46 14.04 -6.51 5.70
N SER A 47 15.16 -6.59 4.98
CA SER A 47 16.47 -6.65 5.62
C SER A 47 16.72 -5.38 6.43
N PRO A 48 17.33 -5.46 7.62
CA PRO A 48 17.70 -4.28 8.39
C PRO A 48 18.70 -3.43 7.60
N VAL A 49 18.46 -2.13 7.56
CA VAL A 49 19.38 -1.15 6.98
C VAL A 49 19.94 -0.29 8.10
N ALA A 50 21.25 -0.05 8.11
CA ALA A 50 21.86 0.70 9.19
C ALA A 50 21.38 2.17 9.17
N PRO A 51 21.15 2.81 10.33
CA PRO A 51 20.74 4.21 10.37
C PRO A 51 21.71 5.18 9.69
N ARG A 52 22.99 4.80 9.55
CA ARG A 52 23.97 5.55 8.77
C ARG A 52 23.67 5.48 7.26
N GLU A 53 23.46 4.29 6.73
CA GLU A 53 23.16 4.06 5.32
C GLU A 53 21.85 4.73 4.88
N VAL A 54 20.83 4.71 5.76
CA VAL A 54 19.57 5.42 5.52
C VAL A 54 19.80 6.92 5.43
N ARG A 55 20.64 7.50 6.30
CA ARG A 55 20.98 8.93 6.24
C ARG A 55 21.72 9.28 4.95
N GLU A 56 22.73 8.52 4.59
CA GLU A 56 23.49 8.72 3.35
C GLU A 56 22.59 8.60 2.10
N THR A 57 21.58 7.72 2.15
CA THR A 57 20.60 7.58 1.06
C THR A 57 19.62 8.76 1.03
N VAL A 58 19.09 9.18 2.17
CA VAL A 58 18.19 10.35 2.25
C VAL A 58 18.92 11.62 1.79
N ASP A 59 20.15 11.84 2.22
CA ASP A 59 20.95 13.01 1.83
C ASP A 59 21.24 13.04 0.32
N ARG A 60 21.36 11.87 -0.34
CA ARG A 60 21.51 11.77 -1.80
C ARG A 60 20.21 12.01 -2.57
N LEU A 61 19.06 11.74 -1.95
CA LEU A 61 17.75 11.90 -2.60
C LEU A 61 17.21 13.33 -2.48
N VAL A 62 17.66 14.07 -1.48
CA VAL A 62 17.22 15.44 -1.21
C VAL A 62 18.33 16.39 -1.64
N ASP A 63 18.43 16.64 -2.95
CA ASP A 63 19.52 17.42 -3.61
C ASP A 63 19.69 18.85 -3.07
N GLU A 64 18.65 19.44 -2.45
CA GLU A 64 18.63 20.87 -2.12
C GLU A 64 18.83 21.21 -0.64
N ARG A 65 18.63 20.25 0.28
CA ARG A 65 18.79 20.50 1.73
C ARG A 65 19.07 19.21 2.49
N LYS A 66 20.28 19.10 3.05
CA LYS A 66 20.64 18.00 3.96
C LYS A 66 19.62 17.91 5.10
N VAL A 67 19.05 16.72 5.26
CA VAL A 67 18.06 16.47 6.31
C VAL A 67 18.82 16.22 7.61
N SER A 68 18.45 16.92 8.68
CA SER A 68 19.16 16.76 9.96
C SER A 68 19.05 15.31 10.48
N LYS A 69 20.08 14.84 11.18
CA LYS A 69 20.07 13.53 11.86
C LYS A 69 18.83 13.37 12.75
N GLN A 70 18.48 14.42 13.48
CA GLN A 70 17.34 14.41 14.40
C GLN A 70 16.01 14.29 13.64
N SER A 71 15.86 14.98 12.50
CA SER A 71 14.68 14.88 11.64
C SER A 71 14.48 13.45 11.13
N ILE A 72 15.56 12.80 10.67
CA ILE A 72 15.52 11.41 10.18
C ILE A 72 15.15 10.44 11.30
N THR A 73 15.76 10.57 12.48
CA THR A 73 15.42 9.75 13.65
C THR A 73 13.96 9.93 14.06
N ASN A 74 13.46 11.16 14.09
CA ASN A 74 12.07 11.45 14.44
C ASN A 74 11.08 10.87 13.42
N ALA A 75 11.40 10.96 12.13
CA ALA A 75 10.60 10.33 11.07
C ALA A 75 10.59 8.81 11.22
N ALA A 76 11.76 8.19 11.45
CA ALA A 76 11.86 6.74 11.67
C ALA A 76 11.05 6.29 12.89
N ARG A 77 11.05 7.08 13.98
CA ARG A 77 10.23 6.81 15.18
C ARG A 77 8.73 6.86 14.87
N ARG A 78 8.26 7.87 14.13
CA ARG A 78 6.84 7.95 13.73
C ARG A 78 6.42 6.79 12.83
N LEU A 79 7.30 6.36 11.93
CA LEU A 79 7.05 5.21 11.07
C LEU A 79 7.03 3.88 11.85
N GLU A 80 7.80 3.80 12.94
CA GLU A 80 7.74 2.68 13.89
C GLU A 80 6.45 2.69 14.73
N GLU A 81 6.05 3.86 15.24
CA GLU A 81 4.76 4.04 15.93
C GLU A 81 3.59 3.63 15.01
N ALA A 82 3.70 3.91 13.71
CA ALA A 82 2.76 3.48 12.68
C ALA A 82 2.92 2.02 12.23
N GLN A 83 3.83 1.24 12.82
CA GLN A 83 4.12 -0.17 12.48
C GLN A 83 4.64 -0.42 11.06
N ILE A 84 4.96 0.63 10.30
CA ILE A 84 5.51 0.56 8.94
C ILE A 84 6.99 0.17 8.98
N LEU A 85 7.71 0.61 10.00
CA LEU A 85 9.09 0.21 10.28
C LEU A 85 9.17 -0.57 11.58
N ALA A 86 10.12 -1.48 11.67
CA ALA A 86 10.61 -2.02 12.94
C ALA A 86 12.04 -1.54 13.17
N ARG A 87 12.32 -1.08 14.39
CA ARG A 87 13.67 -0.68 14.82
C ARG A 87 14.23 -1.76 15.72
N GLY A 88 15.39 -2.28 15.34
CA GLY A 88 16.16 -3.28 16.08
C GLY A 88 17.63 -2.99 15.86
N GLU A 89 18.36 -3.92 15.24
CA GLU A 89 19.74 -3.72 14.79
C GLU A 89 19.88 -2.65 13.67
N GLY A 90 18.76 -2.28 13.05
CA GLY A 90 18.66 -1.24 12.04
C GLY A 90 17.21 -0.85 11.80
N TYR A 91 16.93 -0.22 10.66
CA TYR A 91 15.59 0.06 10.18
C TYR A 91 15.17 -1.02 9.19
N SER A 92 14.08 -1.71 9.48
CA SER A 92 13.51 -2.73 8.60
C SER A 92 12.07 -2.37 8.26
N VAL A 93 11.68 -2.50 6.99
CA VAL A 93 10.29 -2.27 6.57
C VAL A 93 9.45 -3.47 6.94
N ASN A 94 8.30 -3.23 7.55
CA ASN A 94 7.29 -4.24 7.81
C ASN A 94 6.41 -4.42 6.56
N TYR A 95 6.95 -5.11 5.54
CA TYR A 95 6.26 -5.29 4.25
C TYR A 95 4.88 -5.92 4.43
N GLY A 96 4.75 -6.91 5.31
CA GLY A 96 3.49 -7.55 5.59
C GLY A 96 2.40 -6.59 6.06
N TYR A 97 2.76 -5.72 7.01
CA TYR A 97 1.85 -4.68 7.50
C TYR A 97 1.53 -3.66 6.42
N LEU A 98 2.53 -3.16 5.69
CA LEU A 98 2.33 -2.16 4.64
C LEU A 98 1.41 -2.68 3.53
N ILE A 99 1.63 -3.91 3.06
CA ILE A 99 0.77 -4.55 2.04
C ILE A 99 -0.64 -4.73 2.58
N SER A 100 -0.79 -5.22 3.82
CA SER A 100 -2.10 -5.41 4.44
C SER A 100 -2.87 -4.09 4.58
N PHE A 101 -2.18 -3.02 4.99
CA PHE A 101 -2.74 -1.68 5.11
C PHE A 101 -3.22 -1.14 3.76
N LEU A 102 -2.37 -1.23 2.73
CA LEU A 102 -2.72 -0.80 1.37
C LEU A 102 -3.89 -1.60 0.80
N LEU A 103 -3.88 -2.93 0.96
CA LEU A 103 -4.98 -3.79 0.52
C LEU A 103 -6.31 -3.39 1.17
N ASN A 104 -6.33 -3.23 2.49
CA ASN A 104 -7.54 -2.84 3.21
C ASN A 104 -8.02 -1.44 2.83
N THR A 105 -7.09 -0.51 2.59
CA THR A 105 -7.43 0.85 2.14
C THR A 105 -8.08 0.81 0.76
N VAL A 106 -7.53 0.03 -0.17
CA VAL A 106 -8.10 -0.10 -1.52
C VAL A 106 -9.47 -0.77 -1.47
N LEU A 107 -9.63 -1.86 -0.71
CA LEU A 107 -10.93 -2.52 -0.55
C LEU A 107 -12.00 -1.59 0.02
N ASP A 108 -11.66 -0.79 1.03
CA ASP A 108 -12.56 0.20 1.61
C ASP A 108 -12.94 1.30 0.59
N LEU A 109 -11.96 1.80 -0.18
CA LEU A 109 -12.21 2.78 -1.24
C LEU A 109 -13.13 2.20 -2.33
N THR A 110 -12.90 0.97 -2.77
CA THR A 110 -13.77 0.29 -3.76
C THR A 110 -15.21 0.19 -3.26
N LYS A 111 -15.40 -0.15 -1.97
CA LYS A 111 -16.74 -0.20 -1.38
C LYS A 111 -17.40 1.18 -1.35
N ARG A 112 -16.69 2.21 -0.88
CA ARG A 112 -17.20 3.59 -0.85
C ARG A 112 -17.55 4.09 -2.25
N MET A 113 -16.78 3.73 -3.26
CA MET A 113 -17.08 4.08 -4.65
C MET A 113 -18.36 3.41 -5.13
N ALA A 114 -18.53 2.10 -4.90
CA ALA A 114 -19.76 1.39 -5.26
C ALA A 114 -21.00 2.01 -4.58
N ASP A 115 -20.90 2.34 -3.29
CA ASP A 115 -21.99 3.00 -2.54
C ASP A 115 -22.32 4.40 -3.14
N LEU A 116 -21.31 5.14 -3.61
CA LEU A 116 -21.51 6.44 -4.25
C LEU A 116 -22.13 6.31 -5.64
N GLU A 117 -21.70 5.32 -6.42
CA GLU A 117 -22.27 5.02 -7.74
C GLU A 117 -23.75 4.64 -7.64
N GLU A 118 -24.13 3.82 -6.65
CA GLU A 118 -25.52 3.45 -6.39
C GLU A 118 -26.37 4.69 -6.06
N ARG A 119 -25.91 5.55 -5.15
CA ARG A 119 -26.60 6.80 -4.79
C ARG A 119 -26.78 7.76 -5.97
N ILE A 120 -25.77 7.85 -6.85
CA ILE A 120 -25.88 8.67 -8.06
C ILE A 120 -26.97 8.12 -8.98
N GLU A 121 -27.06 6.80 -9.15
CA GLU A 121 -28.09 6.17 -9.97
C GLU A 121 -29.49 6.34 -9.37
N GLU A 122 -29.64 6.25 -8.04
CA GLU A 122 -30.89 6.56 -7.35
C GLU A 122 -31.35 7.99 -7.60
N LEU A 123 -30.44 8.97 -7.48
CA LEU A 123 -30.74 10.38 -7.75
C LEU A 123 -31.18 10.61 -9.20
N LYS A 124 -30.52 9.96 -10.17
CA LYS A 124 -30.92 10.05 -11.59
C LYS A 124 -32.32 9.49 -11.82
N ARG A 125 -32.68 8.38 -11.16
CA ARG A 125 -34.00 7.74 -11.28
C ARG A 125 -35.10 8.53 -10.57
N GLY A 126 -34.80 9.17 -9.45
CA GLY A 126 -35.74 10.02 -8.70
C GLY A 126 -35.89 11.45 -9.23
N SER A 127 -35.09 11.84 -10.22
CA SER A 127 -35.17 13.14 -10.93
C SER A 127 -35.95 13.05 -12.26
N ALA A 128 -36.66 11.95 -12.49
CA ALA A 128 -37.58 11.71 -13.61
C ALA A 128 -39.03 11.69 -13.12
#